data_AF-A0A0F9C1I5-F1
#
_entry.id   AF-A0A0F9C1I5-F1
#
_cell.length_a   1.000
_cell.length_b   1.000
_cell.length_c   1.000
_cell.angle_alpha   90.00
_cell.angle_beta   90.00
_cell.angle_gamma   90.00
#
_symmetry.space_group_name_H-M   'P 1'
#
loop_
_entity.id
_entity.type
_entity.pdbx_description
1 polymer ?
#
loop_
_entity_poly.entity_id
_entity_poly.type
_entity_poly.pdbx_seq_one_letter_code
_entity_poly.pdbx_strand_id
1 'polypeptide(L)' 'MNTQLLAPWIQRREGALPAWAGPDTELIVDNFAGGGGASVGIEAAIGRCVDVAINHDREAISIRLPSSHSPLVVKYR' A
#
# COMPACT_ATOMS: atom_id res chain seq x y z
N MET A 1 5.38 -23.79 14.17
CA MET A 1 5.37 -22.42 14.72
C MET A 1 4.78 -21.51 13.66
N ASN A 2 3.49 -21.18 13.78
CA ASN A 2 2.73 -20.51 12.73
C ASN A 2 2.60 -19.02 13.09
N THR A 3 3.28 -18.15 12.34
CA THR A 3 3.22 -16.69 12.47
C THR A 3 1.94 -16.13 11.84
N GLN A 4 0.80 -16.42 12.46
CA GLN A 4 -0.49 -15.81 12.10
C GLN A 4 -1.10 -15.10 13.31
N LEU A 5 -0.46 -14.03 13.78
CA LEU A 5 -1.09 -13.02 14.62
C LEU A 5 -0.49 -11.64 14.29
N LEU A 6 -0.76 -11.15 13.08
CA LEU A 6 -0.80 -9.70 12.88
C LEU A 6 -2.28 -9.30 12.98
N ALA A 7 -2.55 -8.18 13.66
CA ALA A 7 -3.89 -7.72 13.92
C ALA A 7 -4.70 -7.62 12.60
N PRO A 8 -6.02 -7.90 12.59
CA PRO A 8 -6.84 -8.00 11.37
C PRO A 8 -6.94 -6.71 10.52
N TRP A 9 -6.27 -5.64 10.95
CA TRP A 9 -6.28 -4.30 10.37
C TRP A 9 -5.05 -4.01 9.49
N ILE A 10 -4.08 -4.92 9.43
CA ILE A 10 -2.88 -4.81 8.58
C ILE A 10 -2.90 -5.91 7.53
N GLN A 11 -3.05 -5.53 6.26
CA GLN A 11 -3.01 -6.48 5.16
C GLN A 11 -1.57 -6.57 4.65
N ARG A 12 -0.91 -7.72 4.87
CA ARG A 12 0.48 -7.96 4.45
C ARG A 12 0.56 -7.90 2.92
N ARG A 13 1.65 -7.31 2.41
CA ARG A 13 2.05 -7.41 1.00
C ARG A 13 2.56 -8.84 0.72
N GLU A 14 1.91 -9.55 -0.18
CA GLU A 14 2.37 -10.86 -0.65
C GLU A 14 3.42 -10.68 -1.76
N GLY A 15 4.50 -11.47 -1.72
CA GLY A 15 5.55 -11.47 -2.75
C GLY A 15 6.91 -10.90 -2.31
N ALA A 16 7.88 -10.96 -3.23
CA ALA A 16 9.21 -10.38 -3.04
C ALA A 16 9.16 -8.84 -3.02
N LEU A 17 10.08 -8.22 -2.28
CA LEU A 17 10.23 -6.77 -2.30
C LEU A 17 10.61 -6.31 -3.72
N PRO A 18 10.07 -5.19 -4.21
CA PRO A 18 10.39 -4.68 -5.54
C PRO A 18 11.86 -4.26 -5.61
N ALA A 19 12.44 -4.21 -6.82
CA ALA A 19 13.85 -3.90 -7.02
C ALA A 19 14.30 -2.53 -6.47
N TRP A 20 13.35 -1.61 -6.27
CA TRP A 20 13.61 -0.30 -5.68
C TRP A 20 13.59 -0.30 -4.13
N ALA A 21 13.20 -1.40 -3.48
CA ALA A 21 13.15 -1.51 -2.03
C ALA A 21 14.52 -1.95 -1.49
N GLY A 22 15.22 -1.01 -0.85
CA GLY A 22 16.44 -1.19 -0.09
C GLY A 22 16.37 -0.46 1.26
N PRO A 23 17.36 -0.68 2.15
CA PRO A 23 17.36 -0.07 3.48
C PRO A 23 17.42 1.47 3.45
N ASP A 24 17.96 2.05 2.37
CA ASP A 24 18.08 3.51 2.20
C ASP A 24 16.96 4.10 1.32
N THR A 25 15.97 3.29 0.92
CA THR A 25 14.88 3.76 0.08
C THR A 25 13.89 4.57 0.90
N GLU A 26 13.63 5.81 0.46
CA GLU A 26 12.59 6.65 1.05
C GLU A 26 11.19 6.06 0.87
N LEU A 27 10.38 6.13 1.94
CA LEU A 27 9.00 5.66 1.97
C LEU A 27 8.06 6.66 1.31
N ILE A 28 7.15 6.15 0.49
CA ILE A 28 6.08 6.93 -0.13
C ILE A 28 4.77 6.53 0.53
N VAL A 29 4.13 7.49 1.21
CA VAL A 29 2.90 7.26 1.97
C VAL A 29 1.77 8.13 1.44
N ASP A 30 0.68 7.50 1.02
CA ASP A 30 -0.57 8.17 0.68
C ASP A 30 -1.53 8.08 1.87
N ASN A 31 -1.56 9.14 2.69
CA ASN A 31 -2.24 9.14 3.99
C ASN A 31 -3.78 9.21 3.89
N PHE A 32 -4.30 9.57 2.71
CA PHE A 32 -5.74 9.72 2.43
C PHE A 32 -6.05 9.17 1.04
N ALA A 33 -5.67 7.92 0.81
CA ALA A 33 -5.63 7.35 -0.54
C ALA A 33 -6.99 7.37 -1.24
N GLY A 34 -8.10 7.29 -0.49
CA GLY A 34 -9.45 7.23 -1.02
C GLY A 34 -9.56 6.11 -2.06
N GLY A 35 -10.12 6.42 -3.23
CA GLY A 35 -10.15 5.52 -4.38
C GLY A 35 -8.82 5.34 -5.13
N GLY A 36 -7.74 5.98 -4.68
CA GLY A 36 -6.36 5.75 -5.14
C GLY A 36 -5.87 6.62 -6.30
N GLY A 37 -6.59 7.67 -6.70
CA GLY A 37 -6.19 8.52 -7.82
C GLY A 37 -4.84 9.21 -7.64
N ALA A 38 -4.55 9.71 -6.43
CA ALA A 38 -3.25 10.32 -6.11
C ALA A 38 -2.12 9.29 -6.16
N SER A 39 -2.32 8.12 -5.57
CA SER A 39 -1.39 6.98 -5.64
C SER A 39 -1.02 6.60 -7.08
N VAL A 40 -2.01 6.53 -7.99
CA VAL A 40 -1.75 6.24 -9.42
C VAL A 40 -0.96 7.37 -10.08
N GLY A 41 -1.28 8.62 -9.77
CA GLY A 41 -0.53 9.78 -10.29
C GLY A 41 0.92 9.78 -9.83
N ILE A 42 1.19 9.42 -8.56
CA ILE A 42 2.55 9.27 -8.02
C ILE A 42 3.30 8.18 -8.79
N GLU A 43 2.70 6.99 -8.96
CA GLU A 43 3.32 5.90 -9.71
C GLU A 43 3.68 6.34 -11.14
N ALA A 44 2.78 7.04 -11.81
CA ALA A 44 3.02 7.58 -13.15
C ALA A 44 4.14 8.63 -13.20
N ALA A 45 4.25 9.47 -12.17
CA ALA A 45 5.20 10.57 -12.13
C ALA A 45 6.65 10.12 -11.84
N ILE A 46 6.83 9.16 -10.91
CA ILE A 46 8.16 8.77 -10.43
C ILE A 46 8.53 7.31 -10.78
N GLY A 47 7.65 6.57 -11.45
CA GLY A 47 7.89 5.18 -11.84
C GLY A 47 7.91 4.19 -10.66
N ARG A 48 7.39 4.61 -9.49
CA ARG A 48 7.33 3.81 -8.26
C ARG A 48 5.95 3.95 -7.62
N CYS A 49 5.32 2.82 -7.30
CA CYS A 49 4.09 2.81 -6.52
C CYS A 49 4.34 3.26 -5.07
N VAL A 50 3.27 3.70 -4.40
CA VAL A 50 3.30 4.03 -2.97
C VAL A 50 3.61 2.79 -2.14
N ASP A 51 4.30 2.98 -1.02
CA ASP A 51 4.62 1.91 -0.08
C ASP A 51 3.44 1.59 0.83
N VAL A 52 2.80 2.66 1.32
CA VAL A 52 1.70 2.59 2.27
C VAL A 52 0.56 3.47 1.79
N ALA A 53 -0.63 2.88 1.70
CA ALA A 53 -1.88 3.59 1.46
C ALA A 53 -2.75 3.50 2.70
N ILE A 54 -3.18 4.64 3.23
CA ILE A 54 -3.97 4.72 4.46
C ILE A 54 -5.38 5.16 4.09
N ASN A 55 -6.35 4.35 4.51
CA ASN A 55 -7.76 4.61 4.27
C ASN A 55 -8.58 4.39 5.55
N HIS A 56 -9.66 5.16 5.68
CA HIS A 56 -10.66 5.02 6.74
C HIS A 56 -12.01 4.53 6.19
N ASP A 57 -12.31 4.83 4.93
CA ASP A 57 -13.54 4.41 4.26
C ASP A 57 -13.45 2.93 3.82
N ARG A 58 -14.44 2.12 4.21
CA ARG A 58 -14.49 0.69 3.92
C ARG A 58 -14.65 0.38 2.42
N GLU A 59 -15.41 1.19 1.70
CA GLU A 59 -15.58 1.07 0.25
C GLU A 59 -14.28 1.44 -0.46
N ALA A 60 -13.61 2.51 -0.03
CA ALA A 60 -12.30 2.89 -0.57
C ALA A 60 -11.23 1.81 -0.38
N ILE A 61 -11.29 1.09 0.75
CA ILE A 61 -10.41 -0.04 1.06
C ILE A 61 -10.72 -1.28 0.20
N SER A 62 -11.98 -1.48 -0.19
CA SER A 62 -12.39 -2.66 -0.97
C SER A 62 -11.89 -2.58 -2.42
N ILE A 63 -11.65 -1.35 -2.90
CA ILE A 63 -11.07 -1.08 -4.21
C ILE A 63 -9.61 -1.54 -4.23
N ARG A 64 -9.35 -2.65 -4.91
CA ARG A 64 -8.00 -3.07 -5.26
C ARG A 64 -7.55 -2.31 -6.50
N LEU A 65 -6.51 -1.49 -6.34
CA LEU A 65 -5.88 -0.82 -7.48
C LEU A 65 -5.23 -1.85 -8.42
N PRO A 66 -5.27 -1.64 -9.74
CA PRO A 66 -4.62 -2.48 -10.73
C PRO A 66 -3.09 -2.31 -10.76
N SER A 67 -2.49 -1.63 -9.76
CA SER A 67 -1.06 -1.39 -9.72
C SER A 67 -0.31 -2.71 -9.80
N SER A 68 0.80 -2.70 -10.56
CA SER A 68 1.68 -3.87 -10.73
C SER A 68 2.16 -4.45 -9.40
N HIS A 69 2.09 -3.64 -8.33
CA HIS A 69 2.36 -4.03 -6.97
C HIS A 69 1.33 -3.42 -6.03
N SER A 70 0.70 -4.23 -5.20
CA SER A 70 -0.22 -3.74 -4.17
C SER A 70 0.55 -3.09 -3.00
N PRO A 71 0.23 -1.85 -2.61
CA PRO A 71 0.80 -1.22 -1.41
C PRO A 71 0.33 -1.92 -0.14
N LEU A 72 1.04 -1.67 0.98
CA LEU A 72 0.51 -2.02 2.29
C LEU A 72 -0.67 -1.10 2.60
N VAL A 73 -1.84 -1.68 2.86
CA VAL A 73 -3.04 -0.92 3.20
C VAL A 73 -3.26 -0.97 4.71
N VAL A 74 -3.32 0.21 5.34
CA VAL A 74 -3.63 0.37 6.76
C VAL A 74 -5.04 0.91 6.91
N LYS A 75 -5.83 0.27 7.77
CA LYS A 75 -7.23 0.62 8.05
C LYS A 75 -7.33 1.18 9.46
N TYR A 76 -7.86 2.39 9.62
CA TYR A 76 -8.34 2.84 10.93
C TYR A 76 -9.77 2.32 11.16
N ARG A 77 -10.13 2.08 12.43
CA ARG A 77 -11.45 1.56 12.82
C ARG A 77 -12.58 2.54 12.51
#